data_AF-A0A4P9Y9L1-F1
#
_entry.id   AF-A0A4P9Y9L1-F1
#
_cell.length_a   1.000
_cell.length_b   1.000
_cell.length_c   1.000
_cell.angle_alpha   90.00
_cell.angle_beta   90.00
_cell.angle_gamma   90.00
#
_symmetry.space_group_name_H-M   'P 1'
#
loop_
_entity.id
_entity.type
_entity.pdbx_description
1 polymer ?
#
loop_
_entity_poly.entity_id
_entity_poly.type
_entity_poly.pdbx_seq_one_letter_code
_entity_poly.pdbx_strand_id
1 'polypeptide(L)' 'MLTLTRAEEDAILKEMKADARKNCSETLSAFAKCATGRTVSVAWACRTEQRIMNGCLE' A
#
# COMPACT_ATOMS: atom_id res chain seq x y z
N MET A 1 -3.93 -25.22 15.14
CA MET A 1 -3.98 -24.09 14.19
C MET A 1 -5.42 -23.64 14.10
N LEU A 2 -5.73 -22.40 14.46
CA LEU A 2 -7.05 -21.82 14.20
C LEU A 2 -7.15 -21.62 12.69
N THR A 3 -7.99 -22.41 12.03
CA THR A 3 -8.35 -22.18 10.64
C THR A 3 -9.34 -21.03 10.62
N LEU A 4 -8.85 -19.83 10.30
CA LEU A 4 -9.73 -18.68 10.11
C LEU A 4 -10.70 -18.99 8.97
N THR A 5 -11.96 -18.63 9.15
CA THR A 5 -12.90 -18.63 8.03
C THR A 5 -12.53 -17.50 7.06
N ARG A 6 -12.83 -17.65 5.77
CA ARG A 6 -12.53 -16.62 4.75
C ARG A 6 -12.98 -15.21 5.15
N ALA A 7 -14.13 -15.10 5.82
CA ALA A 7 -14.66 -13.82 6.29
C ALA A 7 -13.81 -13.18 7.40
N GLU A 8 -13.27 -14.00 8.30
CA GLU A 8 -12.36 -13.55 9.36
C GLU A 8 -11.00 -13.16 8.79
N GLU A 9 -10.47 -13.92 7.83
CA GLU A 9 -9.23 -13.55 7.11
C GLU A 9 -9.39 -12.21 6.39
N ASP A 10 -10.51 -12.00 5.68
CA ASP A 10 -10.79 -10.74 4.98
C ASP A 10 -10.93 -9.57 5.97
N ALA A 11 -11.52 -9.79 7.14
CA ALA A 11 -11.64 -8.77 8.19
C ALA A 11 -10.25 -8.37 8.72
N ILE A 12 -9.41 -9.35 9.05
CA ILE A 12 -8.03 -9.11 9.52
C ILE A 12 -7.20 -8.42 8.45
N LEU A 13 -7.27 -8.88 7.20
CA LEU A 13 -6.56 -8.25 6.08
C LEU A 13 -7.00 -6.81 5.84
N LYS A 14 -8.29 -6.52 6.02
CA LYS A 14 -8.82 -5.16 5.89
C LYS A 14 -8.29 -4.25 6.98
N GLU A 15 -8.24 -4.74 8.22
CA GLU A 15 -7.72 -4.01 9.38
C GLU A 15 -6.21 -3.75 9.21
N MET A 16 -5.42 -4.78 8.92
CA MET A 16 -3.99 -4.67 8.65
C MET A 16 -3.69 -3.66 7.52
N LYS A 17 -4.45 -3.70 6.42
CA LYS A 17 -4.31 -2.72 5.33
C LYS A 17 -4.71 -1.30 5.74
N ALA A 18 -5.62 -1.13 6.70
CA ALA A 18 -6.02 0.18 7.19
C ALA A 18 -4.92 0.76 8.09
N ASP A 19 -4.34 -0.05 8.97
CA ASP A 19 -3.21 0.35 9.82
C ASP A 19 -1.96 0.65 9.03
N ALA A 20 -1.58 -0.23 8.10
CA ALA A 20 -0.46 0.00 7.19
C ALA A 20 -0.62 1.31 6.40
N ARG A 21 -1.85 1.62 5.96
CA ARG A 21 -2.16 2.88 5.28
C ARG A 21 -2.02 4.11 6.17
N LYS A 22 -2.30 4.02 7.48
CA LYS A 22 -2.12 5.14 8.41
C LYS A 22 -0.64 5.39 8.69
N ASN A 23 0.11 4.33 9.00
CA ASN A 23 1.53 4.41 9.32
C ASN A 23 2.36 4.89 8.12
N CYS A 24 2.02 4.44 6.92
CA CYS A 24 2.70 4.81 5.67
C CYS A 24 1.97 5.90 4.88
N SER A 25 1.07 6.66 5.52
CA SER A 25 0.22 7.64 4.82
C SER A 25 1.03 8.70 4.06
N GLU A 26 2.18 9.11 4.59
CA GLU A 26 3.06 10.10 3.96
C GLU A 26 3.69 9.57 2.66
N THR A 27 4.27 8.36 2.71
CA THR A 27 4.93 7.74 1.56
C THR A 27 3.91 7.30 0.50
N LEU A 28 2.74 6.82 0.93
CA LEU A 28 1.59 6.55 0.06
C LEU A 28 1.08 7.81 -0.64
N SER A 29 1.00 8.94 0.07
CA SER A 29 0.59 10.22 -0.50
C SER A 29 1.59 10.72 -1.54
N ALA A 30 2.89 10.60 -1.26
CA ALA A 30 3.94 10.95 -2.22
C ALA A 30 3.85 10.10 -3.50
N PHE A 31 3.70 8.79 -3.36
CA PHE A 31 3.50 7.89 -4.51
C PHE A 31 2.21 8.22 -5.27
N ALA A 32 1.09 8.46 -4.57
CA ALA A 32 -0.18 8.82 -5.19
C ALA A 32 -0.10 10.14 -5.96
N LYS A 33 0.59 11.16 -5.42
CA LYS A 33 0.87 12.42 -6.13
C LYS A 33 1.67 12.20 -7.40
N CYS A 34 2.70 11.33 -7.36
CA CYS A 34 3.46 10.98 -8.55
C CYS A 34 2.62 10.16 -9.56
N ALA A 35 1.79 9.24 -9.08
CA ALA A 35 0.95 8.39 -9.92
C ALA A 35 -0.24 9.12 -10.54
N THR A 36 -0.66 10.24 -9.96
CA THR A 36 -1.75 11.06 -10.50
C THR A 36 -1.43 11.52 -11.92
N GLY A 37 -2.25 11.07 -12.88
CA GLY A 37 -2.07 11.39 -14.30
C GLY A 37 -1.07 10.50 -15.05
N ARG A 38 -0.51 9.47 -14.41
CA ARG A 38 0.44 8.53 -15.03
C ARG A 38 -0.11 7.10 -14.88
N THR A 39 -0.62 6.52 -15.96
CA THR A 39 -1.15 5.13 -15.95
C THR A 39 -0.09 4.14 -16.42
N VAL A 40 0.53 4.39 -17.56
CA VAL A 40 1.53 3.48 -18.14
C VAL A 40 2.93 3.79 -17.59
N SER A 41 3.25 5.07 -17.40
CA SER A 41 4.60 5.50 -17.03
C SER A 41 4.94 5.45 -15.55
N VAL A 42 3.97 5.11 -14.70
CA VAL A 42 4.14 5.05 -13.24
C VAL A 42 5.29 4.14 -12.82
N ALA A 43 5.44 3.00 -13.49
CA ALA A 43 6.40 1.96 -13.10
C ALA A 43 7.87 2.43 -13.18
N TRP A 44 8.18 3.42 -14.03
CA TRP A 44 9.51 4.00 -14.13
C TRP A 44 9.58 5.44 -13.62
N ALA A 45 8.55 6.26 -13.87
CA ALA A 45 8.54 7.67 -13.48
C ALA A 45 8.42 7.87 -11.97
N CYS A 46 7.76 6.95 -11.27
CA CYS A 46 7.53 7.01 -9.81
C CYS A 46 8.28 5.91 -9.07
N ARG A 47 9.34 5.33 -9.68
CA ARG A 47 10.09 4.19 -9.12
C ARG A 47 10.73 4.52 -7.76
N THR A 48 11.15 5.76 -7.56
CA THR A 48 11.74 6.23 -6.30
C THR A 48 10.68 6.25 -5.21
N GLU A 49 9.56 6.93 -5.45
CA GLU A 49 8.44 7.00 -4.51
C GLU A 49 7.84 5.61 -4.24
N GLN A 50 7.80 4.76 -5.26
CA GLN A 50 7.37 3.36 -5.13
C GLN A 50 8.29 2.57 -4.19
N ARG A 51 9.61 2.73 -4.29
CA ARG A 51 10.56 2.06 -3.37
C ARG A 51 10.41 2.55 -1.94
N ILE A 52 10.24 3.86 -1.75
CA ILE A 52 10.06 4.46 -0.43
C ILE A 52 8.75 3.97 0.21
N MET A 53 7.66 3.95 -0.57
CA MET A 53 6.38 3.41 -0.14
C MET A 53 6.48 1.92 0.22
N ASN A 54 7.14 1.12 -0.63
CA ASN A 54 7.33 -0.30 -0.37
C ASN A 54 8.16 -0.54 0.89
N GLY A 55 9.25 0.20 1.10
CA GLY A 55 10.07 0.07 2.31
C GLY A 55 9.36 0.44 3.62
N CYS A 56 8.20 1.10 3.56
CA CYS A 56 7.34 1.34 4.72
C CYS A 56 6.29 0.24 4.92
N LEU A 57 5.87 -0.40 3.82
CA LEU A 57 4.86 -1.47 3.81
C LEU A 57 5.43 -2.86 4.10
N GLU A 58 6.75 -3.03 3.94
CA GLU A 58 7.51 -4.25 4.28
C GLU A 58 7.63 -4.49 5.80
#